data_AF-A0A6P1NJ16-F1
#
_entry.id   AF-A0A6P1NJ16-F1
#
_cell.length_a   1.000
_cell.length_b   1.000
_cell.length_c   1.000
_cell.angle_alpha   90.00
_cell.angle_beta   90.00
_cell.angle_gamma   90.00
#
_symmetry.space_group_name_H-M   'P 1'
#
loop_
_entity.id
_entity.type
_entity.pdbx_description
1 polymer ?
#
loop_
_entity_poly.entity_id
_entity_poly.type
_entity_poly.pdbx_seq_one_letter_code
_entity_poly.pdbx_strand_id
1 'polypeptide(L)'
;MAGTDQTVADPRAQQAWSRADLKYFTATSVTGQPRLDEDRSNPYFVWASVPTNDGDYRVHLNRLEPGAPWLGDMIRPLQLKR
;
A
#
# COMPACT_ATOMS: atom_id res chain seq x y z
N MET A 1 6.30 -20.51 -21.36
CA MET A 1 4.90 -20.09 -21.12
C MET A 1 4.95 -18.85 -20.24
N ALA A 2 4.85 -17.66 -20.84
CA ALA A 2 4.81 -16.40 -20.12
C ALA A 2 3.34 -16.04 -19.90
N GLY A 3 2.79 -16.46 -18.75
CA GLY A 3 1.47 -16.02 -18.31
C GLY A 3 1.62 -14.62 -17.74
N THR A 4 1.07 -13.65 -18.45
CA THR A 4 0.98 -12.24 -18.07
C THR A 4 0.45 -12.09 -16.65
N ASP A 5 1.30 -11.63 -15.75
CA ASP A 5 0.95 -11.10 -14.44
C ASP A 5 0.22 -9.75 -14.66
N GLN A 6 -1.00 -9.84 -15.22
CA GLN A 6 -1.92 -8.72 -15.27
C GLN A 6 -2.39 -8.48 -13.85
N THR A 7 -1.62 -7.65 -13.14
CA THR A 7 -2.09 -6.95 -11.97
C THR A 7 -3.45 -6.35 -12.33
N VAL A 8 -4.52 -6.91 -11.77
CA VAL A 8 -5.87 -6.36 -11.91
C VAL A 8 -5.90 -5.08 -11.09
N ALA A 9 -5.28 -4.02 -11.60
CA ALA A 9 -5.51 -2.68 -11.10
C ALA A 9 -6.85 -2.24 -11.69
N ASP A 10 -7.87 -2.18 -10.84
CA ASP A 10 -9.12 -1.47 -11.13
C ASP A 10 -8.77 -0.13 -11.85
N PRO A 11 -9.47 0.28 -12.92
CA PRO A 11 -9.20 1.55 -13.61
C PRO A 11 -9.11 2.76 -12.66
N ARG A 12 -9.85 2.74 -11.54
CA ARG A 12 -9.76 3.73 -10.46
C ARG A 12 -8.45 3.62 -9.69
N ALA A 13 -7.98 2.40 -9.41
CA ALA A 13 -6.66 2.17 -8.83
C ALA A 13 -5.56 2.69 -9.79
N GLN A 14 -5.66 2.43 -11.09
CA GLN A 14 -4.69 2.94 -12.06
C GLN A 14 -4.69 4.48 -12.13
N GLN A 15 -5.87 5.11 -12.07
CA GLN A 15 -5.98 6.57 -11.99
C GLN A 15 -5.39 7.14 -10.70
N ALA A 16 -5.64 6.50 -9.55
CA ALA A 16 -5.04 6.91 -8.27
C ALA A 16 -3.51 6.77 -8.30
N TRP A 17 -2.99 5.65 -8.82
CA TRP A 17 -1.56 5.39 -8.94
C TRP A 17 -0.85 6.33 -9.92
N SER A 18 -1.50 6.73 -11.02
CA SER A 18 -0.92 7.72 -11.95
C SER A 18 -0.69 9.10 -11.33
N ARG A 19 -1.39 9.42 -10.23
CA ARG A 19 -1.24 10.68 -9.49
C ARG A 19 -0.32 10.53 -8.27
N ALA A 20 0.01 9.30 -7.89
CA ALA A 20 1.00 9.08 -6.85
C ALA A 20 2.36 9.58 -7.38
N ASP A 21 3.03 10.43 -6.62
CA ASP A 21 4.40 10.85 -6.95
C ASP A 21 5.40 9.71 -6.68
N LEU A 22 5.28 8.65 -7.48
CA LEU A 22 6.11 7.45 -7.39
C LEU A 22 7.60 7.76 -7.57
N LYS A 23 7.93 8.89 -8.18
CA LYS A 23 9.31 9.40 -8.29
C LYS A 23 10.01 9.63 -6.96
N TYR A 24 9.26 9.80 -5.86
CA TYR A 24 9.82 9.92 -4.50
C TYR A 24 9.90 8.58 -3.77
N PHE A 25 9.44 7.48 -4.38
CA PHE A 25 9.59 6.14 -3.83
C PHE A 25 10.92 5.57 -4.29
N THR A 26 11.87 5.50 -3.37
CA THR A 26 13.18 4.90 -3.60
C THR A 26 13.25 3.43 -3.21
N ALA A 27 12.24 2.92 -2.51
CA ALA A 27 12.11 1.49 -2.22
C ALA A 27 11.94 0.67 -3.50
N THR A 28 12.72 -0.41 -3.62
CA THR A 28 12.63 -1.36 -4.75
C THR A 28 12.26 -2.77 -4.31
N SER A 29 12.29 -3.06 -3.00
CA SER A 29 11.88 -4.35 -2.47
C SER A 29 11.28 -4.26 -1.06
N VAL A 30 10.34 -5.15 -0.77
CA VAL A 30 9.86 -5.44 0.59
C VAL A 30 10.86 -6.37 1.26
N THR A 31 11.31 -6.01 2.47
CA THR A 31 12.40 -6.71 3.18
C THR A 31 11.93 -7.50 4.39
N GLY A 32 10.65 -7.39 4.75
CA GLY A 32 10.07 -8.08 5.90
C GLY A 32 8.56 -8.22 5.81
N GLN A 33 7.98 -8.89 6.81
CA GLN A 33 6.53 -9.06 6.88
C GLN A 33 5.84 -7.73 7.26
N PRO A 34 4.84 -7.28 6.49
CA PRO A 34 4.02 -6.13 6.87
C PRO A 34 3.32 -6.34 8.20
N ARG A 35 3.11 -5.26 8.94
CA ARG A 35 2.34 -5.26 10.20
C ARG A 35 1.16 -4.32 10.06
N LEU A 36 -0.03 -4.79 10.44
CA LEU A 36 -1.19 -3.92 10.57
C LEU A 36 -1.10 -3.16 11.88
N ASP A 37 -1.16 -1.84 11.80
CA ASP A 37 -1.43 -0.96 12.93
C ASP A 37 -2.93 -1.10 13.23
N GLU A 38 -3.31 -2.14 13.98
CA GLU A 38 -4.71 -2.48 14.23
C GLU A 38 -5.45 -1.35 14.99
N ASP A 39 -6.31 -0.61 14.29
CA ASP A 39 -7.43 0.08 14.91
C ASP A 39 -8.66 -0.83 14.87
N ARG A 40 -8.86 -1.61 15.93
CA ARG A 40 -9.99 -2.55 16.04
C ARG A 40 -11.35 -1.85 16.12
N SER A 41 -11.39 -0.53 16.29
CA SER A 41 -12.63 0.24 16.32
C SER A 41 -13.10 0.67 14.93
N ASN A 42 -12.24 0.59 13.91
CA ASN A 42 -12.56 0.98 12.55
C ASN A 42 -12.47 -0.21 11.58
N PRO A 43 -13.60 -0.86 11.24
CA PRO A 43 -13.58 -2.00 10.34
C PRO A 43 -13.39 -1.61 8.87
N TYR A 44 -13.27 -0.33 8.52
CA TYR A 44 -13.22 0.12 7.11
C TYR A 44 -11.85 0.66 6.69
N PHE A 45 -10.99 1.02 7.65
CA PHE A 45 -9.67 1.59 7.37
C PHE A 45 -8.62 1.10 8.37
N VAL A 46 -7.41 0.82 7.90
CA VAL A 46 -6.26 0.44 8.72
C VAL A 46 -4.98 0.98 8.10
N TRP A 47 -3.95 1.21 8.93
CA TRP A 47 -2.60 1.48 8.44
C TRP A 47 -1.77 0.20 8.49
N ALA A 48 -0.95 -0.02 7.48
CA ALA A 48 0.07 -1.08 7.48
C ALA A 48 1.46 -0.45 7.45
N SER A 49 2.33 -0.92 8.33
CA SER A 49 3.76 -0.65 8.29
C SER A 49 4.44 -1.73 7.44
N VAL A 50 5.10 -1.33 6.35
CA VAL A 50 5.74 -2.21 5.37
C VAL A 50 7.25 -1.98 5.38
N PRO A 51 8.05 -2.92 5.87
CA PRO A 51 9.51 -2.81 5.81
C PRO A 51 10.02 -2.91 4.37
N THR A 52 10.84 -1.95 3.97
CA THR A 52 11.48 -1.95 2.64
C THR A 52 12.98 -1.81 2.74
N ASN A 53 13.69 -1.95 1.62
CA ASN A 53 15.12 -1.70 1.52
C ASN A 53 15.51 -0.21 1.66
N ASP A 54 14.54 0.68 1.78
CA ASP A 54 14.72 2.12 1.92
C ASP A 54 14.12 2.68 3.23
N GLY A 55 13.78 1.78 4.16
CA GLY A 55 13.08 2.10 5.42
C GLY A 55 11.60 1.74 5.36
N ASP A 56 10.89 1.97 6.46
CA ASP A 56 9.49 1.58 6.55
C ASP A 56 8.59 2.56 5.80
N TYR A 57 7.64 2.02 5.04
CA TYR A 57 6.56 2.78 4.41
C TYR A 57 5.25 2.50 5.14
N ARG A 58 4.38 3.51 5.21
CA ARG A 58 3.00 3.38 5.68
C ARG A 58 2.06 3.31 4.50
N VAL A 59 1.27 2.24 4.44
CA VAL A 59 0.20 2.02 3.48
C VAL A 59 -1.12 2.23 4.18
N HIS A 60 -1.96 3.12 3.65
CA HIS A 60 -3.35 3.20 4.06
C HIS A 60 -4.14 2.14 3.28
N LEU A 61 -4.89 1.33 4.01
CA LEU A 61 -5.72 0.27 3.46
C LEU A 61 -7.17 0.58 3.79
N ASN A 62 -8.03 0.48 2.78
CA ASN A 62 -9.48 0.65 2.92
C ASN A 62 -10.22 -0.57 2.39
N ARG A 63 -11.47 -0.74 2.85
CA ARG A 63 -12.40 -1.71 2.25
C ARG A 63 -13.82 -1.16 2.35
N LEU A 64 -14.67 -1.53 1.38
CA LEU A 64 -16.02 -0.96 1.28
C LEU A 64 -17.02 -1.67 2.20
N GLU A 65 -16.78 -2.94 2.53
CA GLU A 65 -17.68 -3.78 3.32
C GLU A 65 -16.88 -4.67 4.27
N PRO A 66 -17.47 -5.09 5.42
CA PRO A 66 -16.86 -6.09 6.28
C PRO A 66 -16.56 -7.39 5.52
N GLY A 67 -15.30 -7.83 5.53
CA GLY A 67 -14.86 -9.05 4.84
C GLY A 67 -14.42 -8.86 3.39
N ALA A 68 -14.65 -7.67 2.79
CA ALA A 68 -14.08 -7.37 1.48
C ALA A 68 -12.54 -7.29 1.54
N PRO A 69 -11.83 -7.57 0.43
CA PRO A 69 -10.38 -7.39 0.35
C PRO A 69 -9.96 -5.96 0.69
N TRP A 70 -8.81 -5.82 1.34
CA TRP A 70 -8.19 -4.52 1.57
C TRP A 70 -7.58 -3.97 0.27
N LEU A 71 -7.85 -2.71 -0.03
CA LEU A 71 -7.27 -1.98 -1.15
C LEU A 71 -6.38 -0.86 -0.61
N GLY A 72 -5.20 -0.69 -1.22
CA GLY A 72 -4.31 0.42 -0.90
C GLY A 72 -4.70 1.68 -1.69
N ASP A 73 -4.93 2.78 -0.99
CA ASP A 73 -5.27 4.08 -1.62
C ASP A 73 -4.21 5.16 -1.36
N MET A 74 -3.28 4.93 -0.43
CA MET A 74 -2.17 5.84 -0.13
C MET A 74 -0.94 5.08 0.36
N ILE A 75 0.24 5.49 -0.09
CA ILE A 75 1.51 5.07 0.51
C ILE A 75 2.37 6.30 0.80
N ARG A 76 3.10 6.29 1.90
CA ARG A 76 4.09 7.32 2.26
C ARG A 76 5.26 6.75 3.06
N PRO A 77 6.48 7.33 3.01
CA PRO A 77 7.55 6.99 3.93
C PRO A 77 7.11 7.22 5.38
N LEU A 78 7.47 6.31 6.31
CA LEU A 78 7.21 6.49 7.75
C LEU A 78 8.08 7.61 8.33
N GLN A 79 9.28 7.79 7.80
CA GLN A 79 10.21 8.87 8.13
C GLN A 79 10.51 9.64 6.84
N LEU A 80 10.23 10.95 6.79
CA LEU A 80 10.87 11.79 5.77
C LEU A 80 12.36 11.85 6.11
N LYS A 81 13.22 11.35 5.23
CA LYS A 81 14.66 11.63 5.34
C LYS A 81 14.83 13.16 5.29
N ARG A 82 15.35 13.73 6.39
CA ARG A 82 15.68 15.16 6.48
C ARG A 82 16.87 15.49 5.60
#